data_AF-A0A6A3H5U2-F1
#
_entry.id   AF-A0A6A3H5U2-F1
#
_cell.length_a   1.000
_cell.length_b   1.000
_cell.length_c   1.000
_cell.angle_alpha   90.00
_cell.angle_beta   90.00
_cell.angle_gamma   90.00
#
_symmetry.space_group_name_H-M   'P 1'
#
loop_
_entity.id
_entity.type
_entity.pdbx_description
1 polymer ?
#
loop_
_entity_poly.entity_id
_entity_poly.type
_entity_poly.pdbx_seq_one_letter_code
_entity_poly.pdbx_strand_id
1 'polypeptide(L)'
;MTKQITDDLAQALWETLLLHSTKGRLRYGDITAIACEFGLTTKAVTRVWKKGIRSMGGRVAAVVKAGWSRRGRKKVDRAELCKRVAQVPVADRENQRRLQYATNTSAYLI
;
A
#
# COMPACT_ATOMS: atom_id res chain seq x y z
N MET A 1 -6.54 11.76 -14.36
CA MET A 1 -5.61 10.74 -13.82
C MET A 1 -5.29 11.08 -12.37
N THR A 2 -5.51 10.16 -11.42
CA THR A 2 -5.13 10.38 -10.01
C THR A 2 -3.70 9.91 -9.79
N LYS A 3 -2.79 10.86 -9.51
CA LYS A 3 -1.39 10.58 -9.19
C LYS A 3 -1.32 9.67 -7.95
N GLN A 4 -0.66 8.53 -8.07
CA GLN A 4 -0.51 7.59 -6.97
C GLN A 4 0.51 8.13 -5.97
N ILE A 5 0.19 8.06 -4.69
CA ILE A 5 1.06 8.57 -3.62
C ILE A 5 2.09 7.49 -3.27
N THR A 6 3.36 7.76 -3.54
CA THR A 6 4.50 6.95 -3.08
C THR A 6 4.86 7.27 -1.63
N ASP A 7 5.64 6.41 -0.97
CA ASP A 7 6.09 6.63 0.42
C ASP A 7 6.86 7.96 0.54
N ASP A 8 7.78 8.24 -0.37
CA ASP A 8 8.59 9.47 -0.37
C ASP A 8 7.72 10.71 -0.59
N LEU A 9 6.72 10.63 -1.48
CA LEU A 9 5.78 11.73 -1.71
C LEU A 9 4.91 11.99 -0.48
N ALA A 10 4.48 10.93 0.21
CA ALA A 10 3.69 11.06 1.43
C ALA A 10 4.49 11.69 2.57
N GLN A 11 5.78 11.38 2.67
CA GLN A 11 6.70 11.96 3.64
C GLN A 11 6.95 13.45 3.35
N ALA A 12 7.30 13.80 2.10
CA ALA A 12 7.49 15.19 1.70
C ALA A 12 6.23 16.04 1.90
N LEU A 13 5.05 15.49 1.56
CA LEU A 13 3.76 16.14 1.79
C LEU A 13 3.47 16.35 3.28
N TRP A 14 3.87 15.41 4.13
CA TRP A 14 3.70 15.55 5.57
C TRP A 14 4.59 16.66 6.14
N GLU A 15 5.84 16.73 5.71
CA GLU A 15 6.79 17.76 6.15
C GLU A 15 6.34 19.16 5.72
N THR A 16 5.86 19.34 4.48
CA THR A 16 5.31 20.62 4.03
C THR A 16 4.06 21.03 4.80
N LEU A 17 3.15 20.09 5.07
CA LEU A 17 1.99 20.36 5.93
C LEU A 17 2.43 20.74 7.35
N LEU A 18 3.50 20.16 7.87
CA LEU A 18 4.01 20.48 9.20
C LEU A 18 4.56 21.93 9.25
N LEU A 19 5.27 22.36 8.21
CA LEU A 19 5.77 23.73 8.07
C LEU A 19 4.64 24.76 8.01
N HIS A 20 3.54 24.42 7.35
CA HIS A 20 2.36 25.30 7.25
C HIS A 20 1.47 25.20 8.51
N SER A 21 1.69 24.21 9.37
CA SER A 21 0.90 24.02 10.58
C SER A 21 1.37 24.92 11.71
N THR A 22 0.41 25.59 12.35
CA THR A 22 0.63 26.34 13.58
C THR A 22 -0.10 25.65 14.73
N LYS A 23 0.64 25.24 15.77
CA LYS A 23 0.12 24.51 16.94
C LYS A 23 -0.69 23.25 16.58
N GLY A 24 -0.27 22.53 15.54
CA GLY A 24 -0.96 21.30 15.08
C GLY A 24 -2.27 21.55 14.34
N ARG A 25 -2.54 22.79 13.91
CA ARG A 25 -3.67 23.15 13.04
C ARG A 25 -3.16 23.71 11.72
N LEU A 26 -3.88 23.42 10.65
CA LEU A 26 -3.69 24.02 9.33
C LEU A 26 -4.70 25.15 9.16
N ARG A 27 -4.33 26.23 8.48
CA ARG A 27 -5.26 27.31 8.15
C ARG A 27 -6.25 26.85 7.08
N TYR A 28 -7.36 27.57 7.00
CA TYR A 28 -8.33 27.37 5.94
C TYR A 28 -7.67 27.66 4.58
N GLY A 29 -7.81 26.73 3.63
CA GLY A 29 -7.22 26.84 2.31
C GLY A 29 -5.86 26.15 2.14
N ASP A 30 -5.09 25.92 3.21
CA ASP A 30 -3.74 25.31 3.12
C ASP A 30 -3.77 23.93 2.45
N ILE A 31 -4.75 23.11 2.82
CA ILE A 31 -4.93 21.78 2.21
C ILE A 31 -5.18 21.89 0.71
N THR A 32 -5.91 22.92 0.26
CA THR A 32 -6.21 23.14 -1.15
C THR A 32 -5.00 23.67 -1.91
N ALA A 33 -4.25 24.61 -1.32
CA ALA A 33 -3.02 25.15 -1.88
C ALA A 33 -1.97 24.04 -2.07
N ILE A 34 -1.69 23.29 -1.01
CA ILE A 34 -0.72 22.19 -1.02
C ILE A 34 -1.18 21.06 -1.95
N ALA A 35 -2.48 20.79 -2.03
CA ALA A 35 -3.01 19.82 -3.00
C ALA A 35 -2.71 20.24 -4.45
N CYS A 36 -2.87 21.54 -4.76
CA CYS A 36 -2.54 22.09 -6.07
C CYS A 36 -1.04 21.96 -6.37
N GLU A 37 -0.17 22.37 -5.43
CA GLU A 37 1.29 22.29 -5.56
C GLU A 37 1.79 20.87 -5.84
N PHE A 38 1.24 19.88 -5.14
CA PHE A 38 1.66 18.48 -5.28
C PHE A 38 0.94 17.74 -6.43
N GLY A 39 -0.05 18.38 -7.09
CA GLY A 39 -0.90 17.75 -8.09
C GLY A 39 -1.74 16.60 -7.53
N LEU A 40 -2.18 16.72 -6.28
CA LEU A 40 -2.95 15.72 -5.55
C LEU A 40 -4.38 16.21 -5.30
N THR A 41 -5.25 15.27 -4.91
CA THR A 41 -6.61 15.64 -4.47
C THR A 41 -6.57 16.15 -3.03
N THR A 42 -7.43 17.10 -2.68
CA THR A 42 -7.59 17.59 -1.30
C THR A 42 -7.89 16.47 -0.31
N LYS A 43 -8.64 15.44 -0.74
CA LYS A 43 -8.93 14.22 0.03
C LYS A 43 -7.66 13.40 0.34
N ALA A 44 -6.72 13.32 -0.60
CA ALA A 44 -5.44 12.64 -0.40
C ALA A 44 -4.60 13.36 0.67
N VAL A 45 -4.45 14.68 0.54
CA VAL A 45 -3.70 15.52 1.48
C VAL A 45 -4.32 15.44 2.89
N THR A 46 -5.63 15.56 3.00
CA THR A 46 -6.36 15.42 4.28
C THR A 46 -6.12 14.05 4.92
N ARG A 47 -6.08 12.98 4.13
CA ARG A 47 -5.86 11.62 4.63
C ARG A 47 -4.43 11.44 5.16
N VAL A 48 -3.44 12.01 4.47
CA VAL A 48 -2.04 12.05 4.93
C VAL A 48 -1.93 12.82 6.25
N TRP A 49 -2.51 14.01 6.33
CA TRP A 49 -2.51 14.82 7.56
C TRP A 49 -3.08 14.06 8.77
N LYS A 50 -4.29 13.51 8.64
CA LYS A 50 -4.94 12.72 9.71
C LYS A 50 -4.10 11.51 10.12
N LYS A 51 -3.42 10.88 9.15
CA LYS A 51 -2.56 9.73 9.41
C LYS A 51 -1.30 10.12 10.17
N GLY A 52 -0.65 11.23 9.80
CA GLY A 52 0.52 11.74 10.49
C GLY A 52 0.22 12.13 11.93
N ILE A 53 -0.87 12.88 12.16
CA ILE A 53 -1.35 13.23 13.52
C ILE A 53 -1.60 11.99 14.37
N ARG A 54 -2.31 10.97 13.83
CA ARG A 54 -2.54 9.70 14.54
C ARG A 54 -1.24 8.96 14.86
N SER A 55 -0.24 9.04 13.98
CA SER A 55 1.05 8.38 14.19
C SER A 55 1.94 9.09 15.22
N MET A 56 1.69 10.37 15.51
CA MET A 56 2.51 11.18 16.42
C MET A 56 2.15 11.03 17.90
N GLY A 57 1.16 10.20 18.27
CA GLY A 57 0.66 10.03 19.66
C GLY A 57 1.65 9.46 20.70
N GLY A 58 2.96 9.54 20.45
CA GLY A 58 4.05 9.11 21.33
C GLY A 58 5.40 8.96 20.62
N ARG A 59 5.54 9.46 19.39
CA ARG A 59 6.72 9.24 18.53
C ARG A 59 7.28 10.58 18.02
N VAL A 60 8.61 10.66 17.92
CA VAL A 60 9.34 11.85 17.44
C VAL A 60 9.13 12.08 15.94
N ALA A 61 8.79 11.04 15.17
CA ALA A 61 8.53 11.13 13.74
C ALA A 61 7.18 10.47 13.36
N ALA A 62 6.45 11.10 12.45
CA ALA A 62 5.22 10.56 11.89
C ALA A 62 5.53 9.47 10.85
N VAL A 63 4.85 8.33 10.93
CA VAL A 63 4.97 7.26 9.93
C VAL A 63 3.88 7.41 8.88
N VAL A 64 4.22 8.11 7.78
CA VAL A 64 3.30 8.38 6.68
C VAL A 64 3.56 7.47 5.48
N LYS A 65 3.74 6.17 5.70
CA LYS A 65 3.88 5.23 4.56
C LYS A 65 2.58 5.12 3.77
N ALA A 66 2.66 5.11 2.45
CA ALA A 66 1.60 4.80 1.50
C ALA A 66 1.16 3.33 1.67
N GLY A 67 0.39 3.04 2.73
CA GLY A 67 -0.13 1.69 3.04
C GLY A 67 -1.16 1.15 2.04
N TRP A 68 -1.23 1.73 0.84
CA TRP A 68 -2.14 1.35 -0.24
C TRP A 68 -1.76 -0.01 -0.84
N SER A 69 -0.49 -0.42 -0.77
CA SER A 69 0.01 -1.73 -1.22
C SER A 69 -0.15 -2.86 -0.19
N ARG A 70 -0.61 -2.56 1.05
CA ARG A 70 -0.80 -3.58 2.10
C ARG A 70 -2.09 -4.38 1.95
N ARG A 71 -2.97 -4.00 1.02
CA ARG A 71 -4.15 -4.78 0.66
C ARG A 71 -3.87 -5.54 -0.63
N GLY A 72 -3.69 -6.84 -0.49
CA GLY A 72 -3.50 -7.80 -1.57
C GLY A 72 -3.72 -9.21 -1.03
N ARG A 73 -3.85 -10.21 -1.92
CA ARG A 73 -3.90 -11.60 -1.49
C ARG A 73 -2.60 -11.95 -0.76
N LYS A 74 -2.69 -12.74 0.32
CA LYS A 74 -1.52 -13.24 1.05
C LYS A 74 -0.59 -13.92 0.04
N LYS A 75 0.70 -13.54 0.05
CA LYS A 75 1.69 -14.19 -0.80
C LYS A 75 1.70 -15.69 -0.50
N VAL A 76 1.61 -16.49 -1.55
CA VAL A 76 1.78 -17.94 -1.44
C VAL A 76 3.27 -18.23 -1.34
N ASP A 77 3.64 -19.13 -0.43
CA ASP A 77 5.01 -19.63 -0.37
C ASP A 77 5.30 -20.45 -1.63
N ARG A 78 6.18 -19.91 -2.47
CA ARG A 78 6.58 -20.54 -3.73
C ARG A 78 7.33 -21.84 -3.50
N ALA A 79 8.14 -21.93 -2.44
CA ALA A 79 8.89 -23.14 -2.15
C ALA A 79 7.95 -24.28 -1.73
N GLU A 80 6.95 -23.97 -0.92
CA GLU A 80 5.92 -24.93 -0.53
C GLU A 80 5.06 -25.36 -1.73
N LEU A 81 4.68 -24.43 -2.59
CA LEU A 81 3.93 -24.73 -3.80
C LEU A 81 4.71 -25.65 -4.75
N CYS A 82 6.01 -25.39 -4.97
CA CYS A 82 6.86 -26.25 -5.78
C CYS A 82 6.95 -27.68 -5.23
N LYS A 83 7.00 -27.85 -3.90
CA LYS A 83 6.97 -29.17 -3.27
C LYS A 83 5.66 -29.91 -3.54
N ARG A 84 4.52 -29.22 -3.43
CA ARG A 84 3.20 -29.80 -3.73
C ARG A 84 3.09 -30.20 -5.20
N VAL A 85 3.56 -29.36 -6.13
CA VAL A 85 3.60 -29.68 -7.57
C VAL A 85 4.50 -30.89 -7.84
N ALA A 86 5.66 -30.98 -7.17
CA ALA A 86 6.58 -32.10 -7.31
C ALA A 86 6.03 -33.44 -6.78
N GLN A 87 5.07 -33.42 -5.87
CA GLN A 87 4.37 -34.61 -5.38
C GLN A 87 3.30 -35.12 -6.36
N VAL A 88 2.83 -34.29 -7.29
CA VAL A 88 1.86 -34.71 -8.31
C VAL A 88 2.55 -35.61 -9.34
N PRO A 89 1.97 -36.75 -9.73
CA PRO A 89 2.51 -37.59 -10.80
C PRO A 89 2.71 -36.80 -12.10
N VAL A 90 3.79 -37.08 -12.83
CA VAL A 90 4.16 -36.32 -14.05
C VAL A 90 3.02 -36.30 -15.08
N ALA A 91 2.31 -37.42 -15.25
CA ALA A 91 1.15 -37.54 -16.15
C ALA A 91 -0.02 -36.60 -15.81
N ASP A 92 -0.14 -36.18 -14.55
CA ASP A 92 -1.22 -35.29 -14.09
C ASP A 92 -0.81 -33.81 -14.04
N ARG A 93 0.49 -33.50 -14.21
CA ARG A 93 0.99 -32.11 -14.25
C ARG A 93 0.64 -31.38 -15.53
N GLU A 94 0.47 -32.10 -16.64
CA GLU A 94 0.10 -31.53 -17.94
C GLU A 94 -1.34 -31.01 -17.94
N ASN A 95 -2.21 -31.63 -17.14
CA ASN A 95 -3.59 -31.21 -17.04
C ASN A 95 -3.76 -30.14 -15.95
N GLN A 96 -3.93 -28.89 -16.38
CA GLN A 96 -4.06 -27.73 -15.50
C GLN A 96 -5.19 -27.88 -14.46
N ARG A 97 -6.30 -28.55 -14.79
CA ARG A 97 -7.39 -28.79 -13.82
C ARG A 97 -6.96 -29.80 -12.76
N ARG A 98 -6.35 -30.91 -13.15
CA ARG A 98 -5.86 -31.93 -12.21
C ARG A 98 -4.79 -31.38 -11.28
N LEU A 99 -3.87 -30.59 -11.82
CA LEU A 99 -2.82 -29.94 -11.04
C LEU A 99 -3.38 -28.94 -10.01
N GLN A 100 -4.44 -28.20 -10.37
CA GLN A 100 -5.14 -27.31 -9.44
C GLN A 100 -5.82 -28.07 -8.30
N TYR A 101 -6.54 -29.16 -8.61
CA TYR A 101 -7.17 -30.01 -7.59
C TYR A 101 -6.13 -30.64 -6.66
N ALA A 102 -5.03 -31.16 -7.21
CA ALA A 102 -3.99 -31.82 -6.43
C ALA A 102 -3.19 -30.85 -5.54
N THR A 103 -2.96 -29.61 -5.99
CA THR A 103 -2.19 -28.62 -5.22
C THR A 103 -3.07 -27.71 -4.35
N ASN A 104 -4.39 -27.78 -4.51
CA ASN A 104 -5.39 -26.87 -3.93
C ASN A 104 -5.02 -25.39 -4.17
N THR A 105 -4.55 -25.09 -5.37
CA THR A 105 -4.10 -23.75 -5.78
C THR A 105 -4.74 -23.34 -7.08
N SER A 106 -4.92 -22.04 -7.28
CA SER A 106 -5.44 -21.49 -8.53
C SER A 106 -4.43 -21.65 -9.67
N ALA A 107 -4.93 -21.89 -10.88
CA ALA A 107 -4.19 -21.86 -12.15
C ALA A 107 -3.13 -20.76 -12.25
N TYR A 108 -3.47 -19.55 -11.79
CA TYR A 108 -2.62 -18.36 -11.93
C TYR A 108 -1.44 -18.32 -10.97
N LEU A 109 -1.37 -19.27 -10.03
CA LEU A 109 -0.30 -19.37 -9.03
C LEU A 109 0.67 -20.49 -9.35
N ILE A 110 0.30 -21.44 -10.21
CA ILE A 110 1.11 -22.59 -10.63
C ILE A 110 1.91 -22.16 -11.85
#